data_AF-A0A6H5H995-F1
#
_entry.id   AF-A0A6H5H995-F1
#
_cell.length_a   1.000
_cell.length_b   1.000
_cell.length_c   1.000
_cell.angle_alpha   90.00
_cell.angle_beta   90.00
_cell.angle_gamma   90.00
#
_symmetry.space_group_name_H-M   'P 1'
#
loop_
_entity.id
_entity.type
_entity.pdbx_description
1 polymer ?
#
loop_
_entity_poly.entity_id
_entity_poly.type
_entity_poly.pdbx_seq_one_letter_code
_entity_poly.pdbx_strand_id
1 'polypeptide(L)'
;MFRQILIHPHDRKFQHIFFRKNENEPLLEYELNTVTYGLNPSPYHALRVLRQLITDDGAAFPRASRALRESTYIDDVCVAVSSITEACLLKTELITLLKLGGFELRKWASNEPAVLDDLPPDHKTAVLLLKADSEASLRVLGIKWHPSEDQFSYSVRDLTPATTKRLVLSQITCLQYNLVEPRGQRRPTGRCLKHW
;
A
#
# COMPACT_ATOMS: atom_id res chain seq x y z
N MET A 1 8.58 -2.52 3.76
CA MET A 1 8.13 -3.77 4.40
C MET A 1 8.88 -5.02 3.92
N PHE A 2 8.65 -5.54 2.71
CA PHE A 2 9.17 -6.86 2.28
C PHE A 2 10.68 -7.10 2.51
N ARG A 3 11.53 -6.11 2.16
CA ARG A 3 12.98 -6.20 2.34
C ARG A 3 13.46 -6.23 3.80
N GLN A 4 12.57 -6.01 4.78
CA GLN A 4 12.88 -6.15 6.21
C GLN A 4 12.58 -7.57 6.72
N ILE A 5 12.04 -8.45 5.88
CA ILE A 5 11.67 -9.81 6.25
C ILE A 5 12.71 -10.76 5.65
N LEU A 6 13.47 -11.43 6.51
CA LEU A 6 14.43 -12.43 6.09
C LEU A 6 13.74 -13.72 5.65
N ILE A 7 14.26 -14.32 4.59
CA ILE A 7 13.91 -15.66 4.16
C ILE A 7 14.78 -16.66 4.91
N HIS A 8 14.18 -17.81 5.23
CA HIS A 8 14.88 -18.91 5.83
C HIS A 8 16.11 -19.30 4.99
N PRO A 9 17.32 -19.44 5.56
CA PRO A 9 18.55 -19.67 4.78
C PRO A 9 18.46 -20.81 3.76
N HIS A 10 17.77 -21.91 4.09
CA HIS A 10 17.60 -23.05 3.17
C HIS A 10 16.72 -22.76 1.95
N ASP A 11 15.86 -21.73 2.00
CA ASP A 11 14.95 -21.37 0.92
C ASP A 11 15.51 -20.26 0.02
N ARG A 12 16.58 -19.58 0.45
CA ARG A 12 17.21 -18.49 -0.32
C ARG A 12 17.77 -18.95 -1.66
N LYS A 13 18.21 -20.22 -1.72
CA LYS A 13 18.67 -20.90 -2.95
C LYS A 13 17.62 -20.93 -4.09
N PHE A 14 16.37 -20.60 -3.79
CA PHE A 14 15.30 -20.50 -4.79
C PHE A 14 15.06 -19.06 -5.26
N GLN A 15 15.83 -18.09 -4.76
CA GLN A 15 15.71 -16.67 -5.06
C GLN A 15 16.99 -16.09 -5.66
N HIS A 16 17.33 -16.58 -6.85
CA HIS A 16 18.49 -16.12 -7.59
C HIS A 16 18.09 -15.09 -8.64
N ILE A 17 18.89 -14.04 -8.76
CA ILE A 17 18.83 -13.10 -9.88
C ILE A 17 20.18 -13.06 -10.58
N PHE A 18 20.13 -12.94 -11.90
CA PHE A 18 21.32 -12.75 -12.71
C PHE A 18 21.35 -11.31 -13.20
N PHE A 19 22.47 -10.64 -13.02
CA PHE A 19 22.64 -9.25 -13.42
C PHE A 19 24.00 -9.03 -14.09
N ARG A 20 23.98 -8.22 -15.16
CA ARG A 20 25.17 -7.65 -15.79
C ARG A 20 24.81 -6.27 -16.29
N LYS A 21 25.74 -5.32 -16.21
CA LYS A 21 25.47 -3.93 -16.61
C LYS A 21 25.41 -3.75 -18.13
N ASN A 22 26.21 -4.52 -18.86
CA ASN A 22 26.28 -4.54 -20.33
C ASN A 22 26.72 -5.93 -20.81
N GLU A 23 26.67 -6.16 -22.12
CA GLU A 23 26.98 -7.46 -22.72
C GLU A 23 28.44 -7.88 -22.58
N ASN A 24 29.34 -6.92 -22.34
CA ASN A 24 30.78 -7.14 -22.21
C ASN A 24 31.19 -7.47 -20.77
N GLU A 25 30.30 -7.28 -19.78
CA GLU A 25 30.55 -7.61 -18.39
C GLU A 25 30.12 -9.05 -18.07
N PRO A 26 30.82 -9.74 -17.14
CA PRO A 26 30.45 -11.08 -16.74
C PRO A 26 29.06 -11.08 -16.10
N LEU A 27 28.30 -12.16 -16.33
CA LEU A 27 27.01 -12.36 -15.68
C LEU A 27 27.25 -12.67 -14.20
N LEU A 28 26.73 -11.83 -13.32
CA LEU A 28 26.81 -12.01 -11.87
C LEU A 28 25.53 -12.66 -11.36
N GLU A 29 25.69 -13.62 -10.47
CA GLU A 29 24.60 -14.30 -9.77
C GLU A 29 24.47 -13.75 -8.35
N TYR A 30 23.26 -13.42 -7.94
CA TYR A 30 22.94 -12.93 -6.60
C TYR A 30 21.83 -13.76 -5.98
N GLU A 31 22.05 -14.19 -4.74
CA GLU A 31 21.03 -14.81 -3.90
C GLU A 31 20.35 -13.76 -3.02
N LEU A 32 19.03 -13.67 -3.07
CA LEU A 32 18.25 -12.68 -2.33
C LEU A 32 17.89 -13.20 -0.93
N ASN A 33 18.28 -12.45 0.11
CA ASN A 33 18.12 -12.85 1.51
C ASN A 33 16.73 -12.54 2.10
N THR A 34 15.97 -11.67 1.45
CA THR A 34 14.75 -11.08 2.01
C THR A 34 13.56 -11.35 1.10
N VAL A 35 12.34 -11.25 1.62
CA VAL A 35 11.13 -11.32 0.78
C VAL A 35 11.22 -10.29 -0.34
N THR A 36 11.05 -10.76 -1.58
CA THR A 36 11.22 -9.96 -2.80
C THR A 36 9.87 -9.61 -3.42
N TYR A 37 9.82 -8.50 -4.14
CA TYR A 37 8.62 -8.08 -4.86
C TYR A 37 8.38 -9.00 -6.07
N GLY A 38 7.12 -9.18 -6.46
CA GLY A 38 6.77 -9.90 -7.69
C GLY A 38 6.71 -11.43 -7.56
N LEU A 39 7.08 -12.00 -6.42
CA LEU A 39 6.81 -13.42 -6.15
C LEU A 39 5.40 -13.60 -5.58
N ASN A 40 4.70 -14.61 -6.08
CA ASN A 40 3.35 -14.99 -5.61
C ASN A 40 3.21 -15.13 -4.08
N PRO A 41 4.17 -15.76 -3.34
CA PRO A 41 4.02 -15.90 -1.89
C PRO A 41 4.40 -14.66 -1.07
N SER A 42 5.03 -13.64 -1.66
CA SER A 42 5.55 -12.49 -0.92
C SER A 42 4.49 -11.71 -0.13
N PRO A 43 3.29 -11.42 -0.69
CA PRO A 43 2.19 -10.82 0.08
C PRO A 43 1.80 -11.65 1.30
N TYR A 44 1.72 -12.98 1.15
CA TYR A 44 1.39 -13.87 2.24
C TYR A 44 2.43 -13.81 3.36
N HIS A 45 3.72 -13.87 3.02
CA HIS A 45 4.80 -13.79 4.00
C HIS A 45 4.76 -12.47 4.77
N ALA A 46 4.56 -11.34 4.09
CA ALA A 46 4.46 -10.05 4.78
C ALA A 46 3.25 -9.95 5.69
N LEU A 47 2.08 -10.38 5.22
CA LEU A 47 0.87 -10.42 6.05
C LEU A 47 1.08 -11.33 7.27
N ARG A 48 1.72 -12.50 7.11
CA ARG A 48 2.00 -13.41 8.23
C ARG A 48 2.94 -12.78 9.27
N VAL A 49 3.93 -12.01 8.85
CA VAL A 49 4.83 -11.28 9.75
C VAL A 49 4.08 -10.16 10.49
N LEU A 50 3.23 -9.38 9.79
CA LEU A 50 2.38 -8.39 10.45
C LEU A 50 1.45 -9.03 11.49
N ARG A 51 0.90 -10.22 11.20
CA ARG A 51 0.09 -10.98 12.17
C ARG A 51 0.89 -11.43 13.38
N GLN A 52 2.15 -11.81 13.18
CA GLN A 52 3.04 -12.16 14.29
C GLN A 52 3.31 -10.93 15.17
N LEU A 53 3.67 -9.80 14.56
CA LEU A 53 3.88 -8.54 15.26
C LEU A 53 2.67 -8.10 16.10
N ILE A 54 1.46 -8.24 15.57
CA ILE A 54 0.22 -7.98 16.32
C ILE A 54 0.06 -8.93 17.51
N THR A 55 0.50 -10.18 17.38
CA THR A 55 0.41 -11.17 18.45
C THR A 55 1.42 -10.89 19.55
N ASP A 56 2.64 -10.49 19.17
CA ASP A 56 3.75 -10.29 20.10
C ASP A 56 3.63 -8.94 20.84
N ASP A 57 3.38 -7.85 20.12
CA ASP A 57 3.43 -6.47 20.66
C ASP A 57 2.08 -5.74 20.59
N GLY A 58 1.09 -6.29 19.86
CA GLY A 58 -0.14 -5.57 19.53
C GLY A 58 -1.09 -5.30 20.71
N ALA A 59 -0.92 -5.98 21.85
CA ALA A 59 -1.76 -5.81 23.04
C ALA A 59 -1.74 -4.36 23.57
N ALA A 60 -0.60 -3.66 23.44
CA ALA A 60 -0.46 -2.26 23.84
C ALA A 60 -1.06 -1.26 22.83
N PHE A 61 -1.39 -1.71 21.61
CA PHE A 61 -1.80 -0.87 20.48
C PHE A 61 -3.09 -1.40 19.83
N PRO A 62 -4.23 -1.35 20.52
CA PRO A 62 -5.46 -2.01 20.07
C PRO A 62 -6.02 -1.43 18.77
N ARG A 63 -5.87 -0.12 18.50
CA ARG A 63 -6.38 0.51 17.27
C ARG A 63 -5.53 0.11 16.08
N ALA A 64 -4.20 0.18 16.23
CA ALA A 64 -3.26 -0.26 15.20
C ALA A 64 -3.39 -1.76 14.91
N SER A 65 -3.53 -2.59 15.96
CA SER A 65 -3.72 -4.03 15.82
C SER A 65 -4.97 -4.38 15.03
N ARG A 66 -6.09 -3.69 15.28
CA ARG A 66 -7.33 -3.86 14.51
C ARG A 66 -7.13 -3.41 13.06
N ALA A 67 -6.55 -2.23 12.84
CA ALA A 67 -6.28 -1.71 11.51
C ALA A 67 -5.40 -2.65 10.67
N LEU A 68 -4.29 -3.13 11.24
CA LEU A 68 -3.39 -4.06 10.53
C LEU A 68 -4.05 -5.42 10.26
N ARG A 69 -5.01 -5.82 11.10
CA ARG A 69 -5.76 -7.06 10.95
C ARG A 69 -6.87 -6.98 9.89
N GLU A 70 -7.56 -5.86 9.78
CA GLU A 70 -8.81 -5.76 9.01
C GLU A 70 -8.69 -4.88 7.77
N SER A 71 -7.68 -4.02 7.73
CA SER A 71 -7.57 -2.92 6.77
C SER A 71 -6.23 -2.88 6.05
N THR A 72 -5.48 -3.99 6.09
CA THR A 72 -4.24 -4.16 5.29
C THR A 72 -4.54 -4.95 4.03
N TYR A 73 -4.23 -4.36 2.88
CA TYR A 73 -4.27 -5.01 1.58
C TYR A 73 -2.86 -5.05 0.99
N ILE A 74 -2.23 -6.23 1.03
CA ILE A 74 -0.85 -6.44 0.57
C ILE A 74 0.13 -5.51 1.32
N ASP A 75 0.44 -4.36 0.75
CA ASP A 75 1.36 -3.33 1.24
C ASP A 75 0.67 -2.00 1.59
N ASP A 76 -0.63 -1.89 1.31
CA ASP A 76 -1.48 -0.75 1.65
C ASP A 76 -2.17 -0.96 3.00
N VAL A 77 -2.15 0.05 3.86
CA VAL A 77 -3.08 0.14 5.01
C VAL A 77 -4.05 1.28 4.75
N CYS A 78 -5.34 0.98 4.69
CA CYS A 78 -6.41 1.94 4.35
C CYS A 78 -7.53 1.89 5.40
N VAL A 79 -7.55 2.86 6.33
CA VAL A 79 -8.49 2.85 7.47
C VAL A 79 -9.35 4.11 7.47
N ALA A 80 -10.65 3.94 7.70
CA ALA A 80 -11.58 5.05 7.92
C ALA A 80 -11.91 5.22 9.41
N VAL A 81 -11.84 6.45 9.92
CA VAL A 81 -12.18 6.78 11.33
C VAL A 81 -13.09 8.00 11.48
N SER A 82 -13.81 8.08 12.60
CA SER A 82 -14.90 9.06 12.78
C SER A 82 -14.42 10.47 13.16
N SER A 83 -13.21 10.63 13.71
CA SER A 83 -12.70 11.92 14.20
C SER A 83 -11.20 12.12 13.94
N ILE A 84 -10.77 13.39 13.96
CA ILE A 84 -9.34 13.76 13.84
C ILE A 84 -8.54 13.16 14.99
N THR A 85 -9.08 13.25 16.21
CA THR A 85 -8.42 12.72 17.41
C THR A 85 -8.18 11.22 17.28
N GLU A 86 -9.18 10.46 16.84
CA GLU A 86 -9.01 9.03 16.59
C GLU A 86 -7.99 8.73 15.49
N ALA A 87 -7.95 9.55 14.43
CA ALA A 87 -6.98 9.42 13.34
C ALA A 87 -5.55 9.65 13.84
N CYS A 88 -5.33 10.68 14.66
CA CYS A 88 -4.02 10.97 15.24
C CYS A 88 -3.55 9.87 16.20
N LEU A 89 -4.46 9.35 17.04
CA LEU A 89 -4.16 8.23 17.94
C LEU A 89 -3.83 6.96 17.16
N LEU A 90 -4.64 6.61 16.16
CA LEU A 90 -4.41 5.45 15.30
C LEU A 90 -3.08 5.56 14.55
N LYS A 91 -2.78 6.72 13.95
CA LYS A 91 -1.52 6.98 13.27
C LYS A 91 -0.33 6.78 14.22
N THR A 92 -0.42 7.33 15.42
CA THR A 92 0.65 7.19 16.44
C THR A 92 0.86 5.73 16.83
N GLU A 93 -0.23 5.01 17.14
CA GLU A 93 -0.15 3.57 17.46
C GLU A 93 0.43 2.76 16.29
N LEU A 94 0.05 3.06 15.04
CA LEU A 94 0.57 2.37 13.85
C LEU A 94 2.07 2.59 13.69
N ILE A 95 2.54 3.83 13.79
CA ILE A 95 3.96 4.17 13.68
C ILE A 95 4.75 3.43 14.77
N THR A 96 4.28 3.46 16.01
CA THR A 96 4.98 2.83 17.13
C THR A 96 5.00 1.31 17.00
N LEU A 97 3.85 0.66 16.75
CA LEU A 97 3.78 -0.80 16.63
C LEU A 97 4.63 -1.31 15.45
N LEU A 98 4.53 -0.68 14.28
CA LEU A 98 5.27 -1.12 13.10
C LEU A 98 6.77 -0.87 13.22
N LYS A 99 7.17 0.18 13.95
CA LYS A 99 8.58 0.43 14.26
C LYS A 99 9.20 -0.66 15.13
N LEU A 100 8.43 -1.30 16.04
CA LEU A 100 8.89 -2.47 16.80
C LEU A 100 9.23 -3.65 15.87
N GLY A 101 8.46 -3.84 14.80
CA GLY A 101 8.74 -4.81 13.74
C GLY A 101 9.79 -4.36 12.72
N GLY A 102 10.45 -3.22 12.91
CA GLY A 102 11.40 -2.65 11.95
C GLY A 102 10.76 -2.10 10.66
N PHE A 103 9.43 -1.94 10.65
CA PHE A 103 8.70 -1.41 9.52
C PHE A 103 8.51 0.09 9.65
N GLU A 104 9.17 0.83 8.76
CA GLU A 104 8.99 2.26 8.69
C GLU A 104 7.95 2.63 7.65
N LEU A 105 6.97 3.39 8.11
CA LEU A 105 5.81 3.80 7.36
C LEU A 105 6.09 5.10 6.56
N ARG A 106 5.92 5.10 5.22
CA ARG A 106 6.01 6.29 4.33
C ARG A 106 4.73 6.62 3.52
N LYS A 107 4.75 7.71 2.75
CA LYS A 107 3.65 8.18 1.89
C LYS A 107 2.27 8.24 2.59
N TRP A 108 2.24 8.81 3.78
CA TRP A 108 0.99 9.09 4.48
C TRP A 108 0.09 10.00 3.65
N ALA A 109 -1.20 9.69 3.66
CA ALA A 109 -2.24 10.52 3.07
C ALA A 109 -3.52 10.50 3.90
N SER A 110 -4.20 11.64 3.94
CA SER A 110 -5.42 11.88 4.71
C SER A 110 -6.28 12.91 3.99
N ASN A 111 -7.60 12.77 4.10
CA ASN A 111 -8.55 13.82 3.69
C ASN A 111 -8.49 15.05 4.61
N GLU A 112 -8.04 14.86 5.85
CA GLU A 112 -7.82 15.92 6.81
C GLU A 112 -6.31 16.24 6.95
N PRO A 113 -5.84 17.43 6.54
CA PRO A 113 -4.42 17.79 6.61
C PRO A 113 -3.87 17.81 8.04
N ALA A 114 -4.69 18.22 9.02
CA ALA A 114 -4.30 18.34 10.42
C ALA A 114 -3.78 17.01 11.03
N VAL A 115 -4.19 15.87 10.47
CA VAL A 115 -3.72 14.54 10.91
C VAL A 115 -2.25 14.31 10.53
N LEU A 116 -1.72 15.02 9.53
CA LEU A 116 -0.39 14.82 8.97
C LEU A 116 0.63 15.88 9.42
N ASP A 117 0.25 16.88 10.21
CA ASP A 117 1.09 18.06 10.49
C ASP A 117 2.39 17.73 11.22
N ASP A 118 2.34 16.77 12.13
CA ASP A 118 3.46 16.26 12.94
C ASP A 118 4.39 15.28 12.20
N LEU A 119 4.07 14.89 10.97
CA LEU A 119 4.92 13.99 10.18
C LEU A 119 5.99 14.78 9.40
N PRO A 120 7.21 14.22 9.25
CA PRO A 120 8.22 14.78 8.37
C PRO A 120 7.72 14.85 6.92
N PRO A 121 8.13 15.85 6.11
CA PRO A 121 7.75 15.93 4.70
C PRO A 121 8.02 14.65 3.91
N ASP A 122 9.17 14.00 4.13
CA ASP A 122 9.57 12.76 3.46
C ASP A 122 8.64 11.56 3.75
N HIS A 123 7.85 11.65 4.81
CA HIS A 123 6.88 10.63 5.17
C HIS A 123 5.51 10.90 4.56
N LYS A 124 5.24 12.12 4.08
CA LYS A 124 3.96 12.48 3.44
C LYS A 124 4.01 12.13 1.95
N THR A 125 2.86 11.90 1.35
CA THR A 125 2.81 11.69 -0.11
C THR A 125 3.18 12.99 -0.83
N ALA A 126 4.06 12.93 -1.83
CA ALA A 126 4.54 14.10 -2.59
C ALA A 126 3.40 14.96 -3.18
N VAL A 127 2.30 14.33 -3.60
CA VAL A 127 1.08 15.01 -4.09
C VAL A 127 0.44 15.91 -3.03
N LEU A 128 0.58 15.57 -1.74
CA LEU A 128 0.08 16.37 -0.62
C LEU A 128 1.05 17.47 -0.18
N LEU A 129 2.35 17.35 -0.49
CA LEU A 129 3.37 18.37 -0.23
C LEU A 129 3.28 19.54 -1.22
N LEU A 130 2.75 19.28 -2.42
CA LEU A 130 2.71 20.24 -3.54
C LEU A 130 1.43 21.10 -3.57
N LYS A 131 0.58 21.11 -2.55
CA LYS A 131 -0.79 21.64 -2.63
C LYS A 131 -0.89 23.09 -3.17
N ALA A 132 -1.59 23.22 -4.30
CA ALA A 132 -2.46 24.37 -4.64
C ALA A 132 -3.50 24.07 -5.75
N ASP A 133 -3.42 22.95 -6.49
CA ASP A 133 -4.43 22.63 -7.50
C ASP A 133 -5.42 21.55 -7.03
N SER A 134 -6.70 21.83 -7.23
CA SER A 134 -7.87 21.00 -6.96
C SER A 134 -7.92 19.66 -7.73
N GLU A 135 -6.89 19.30 -8.49
CA GLU A 135 -6.81 18.04 -9.25
C GLU A 135 -5.83 17.00 -8.66
N ALA A 136 -5.27 17.26 -7.48
CA ALA A 136 -4.27 16.42 -6.84
C ALA A 136 -4.85 15.05 -6.38
N SER A 137 -4.84 14.07 -7.29
CA SER A 137 -5.33 12.70 -7.05
C SER A 137 -4.22 11.72 -6.68
N LEU A 138 -4.53 10.80 -5.76
CA LEU A 138 -3.70 9.69 -5.33
C LEU A 138 -4.24 8.38 -5.90
N ARG A 139 -3.39 7.50 -6.41
CA ARG A 139 -3.83 6.14 -6.72
C ARG A 139 -3.92 5.30 -5.46
N VAL A 140 -5.08 4.72 -5.17
CA VAL A 140 -5.36 3.85 -4.03
C VAL A 140 -5.98 2.58 -4.59
N LEU A 141 -5.33 1.42 -4.41
CA LEU A 141 -5.87 0.13 -4.89
C LEU A 141 -6.30 0.11 -6.37
N GLY A 142 -5.65 0.92 -7.23
CA GLY A 142 -5.96 1.00 -8.66
C GLY A 142 -6.94 2.12 -9.08
N ILE A 143 -7.63 2.76 -8.14
CA ILE A 143 -8.53 3.90 -8.39
C ILE A 143 -7.90 5.22 -7.97
N LYS A 144 -8.36 6.35 -8.53
CA LYS A 144 -7.91 7.68 -8.10
C LYS A 144 -8.75 8.11 -6.89
N TRP A 145 -8.12 8.61 -5.86
CA TRP A 145 -8.73 9.22 -4.68
C TRP A 145 -8.30 10.68 -4.60
N HIS A 146 -9.26 11.56 -4.39
CA HIS A 146 -9.08 12.99 -4.17
C HIS A 146 -9.25 13.27 -2.68
N PRO A 147 -8.16 13.44 -1.91
CA PRO A 147 -8.26 13.49 -0.46
C PRO A 147 -9.07 14.70 0.03
N SER A 148 -8.94 15.88 -0.59
CA SER A 148 -9.65 17.10 -0.16
C SER A 148 -11.17 16.98 -0.23
N GLU A 149 -11.67 16.30 -1.26
CA GLU A 149 -13.10 16.13 -1.50
C GLU A 149 -13.63 14.79 -0.98
N ASP A 150 -12.73 13.91 -0.55
CA ASP A 150 -12.99 12.52 -0.20
C ASP A 150 -13.75 11.76 -1.31
N GLN A 151 -13.38 12.01 -2.56
CA GLN A 151 -14.00 11.41 -3.73
C GLN A 151 -13.07 10.42 -4.42
N PHE A 152 -13.64 9.30 -4.89
CA PHE A 152 -12.95 8.38 -5.77
C PHE A 152 -13.37 8.63 -7.22
N SER A 153 -12.41 8.60 -8.13
CA SER A 153 -12.62 8.70 -9.56
C SER A 153 -11.87 7.60 -10.30
N TYR A 154 -12.39 7.21 -11.46
CA TYR A 154 -11.72 6.32 -12.38
C TYR A 154 -11.78 6.94 -13.77
N SER A 155 -10.72 6.74 -14.56
CA SER A 155 -10.68 7.23 -15.94
C SER A 155 -10.92 6.05 -16.85
N VAL A 156 -12.03 6.10 -17.58
CA VAL A 156 -12.30 5.16 -18.67
C VAL A 156 -11.73 5.78 -19.93
N ARG A 157 -10.90 5.02 -20.67
CA ARG A 157 -10.54 5.42 -22.03
C ARG A 157 -11.74 5.16 -22.93
N ASP A 158 -11.99 6.09 -23.86
CA ASP A 158 -13.01 5.88 -24.88
C ASP A 158 -12.77 4.55 -25.59
N LEU A 159 -13.82 3.73 -25.62
CA LEU A 159 -13.78 2.43 -26.26
C LEU A 159 -13.73 2.65 -27.76
N THR A 160 -12.55 2.44 -28.36
CA THR A 160 -12.46 2.35 -29.82
C THR A 160 -13.26 1.13 -30.28
N PRO A 161 -14.04 1.21 -31.38
CA PRO A 161 -14.77 0.06 -31.90
C PRO A 161 -13.80 -1.12 -32.13
N ALA A 162 -13.96 -2.17 -31.34
CA ALA A 162 -13.06 -3.30 -31.33
C ALA A 162 -13.47 -4.30 -32.42
N THR A 163 -12.59 -4.52 -33.39
CA THR A 163 -12.80 -5.46 -34.51
C THR A 163 -12.44 -6.90 -34.18
N THR A 164 -11.84 -7.17 -33.01
CA THR A 164 -11.41 -8.52 -32.61
C THR A 164 -11.85 -8.87 -31.19
N LYS A 165 -12.14 -10.15 -30.96
CA LYS A 165 -12.45 -10.71 -29.63
C LYS A 165 -11.39 -10.37 -28.57
N ARG A 166 -10.10 -10.34 -28.96
CA ARG A 166 -8.98 -9.99 -28.07
C ARG A 166 -9.05 -8.53 -27.61
N LEU A 167 -9.40 -7.60 -28.51
CA LEU A 167 -9.59 -6.19 -28.16
C LEU A 167 -10.81 -5.98 -27.27
N VAL A 168 -11.92 -6.65 -27.56
CA VAL A 168 -13.13 -6.62 -26.70
C VAL A 168 -12.81 -7.13 -25.29
N LEU A 169 -12.16 -8.28 -25.16
CA LEU A 169 -11.78 -8.83 -23.86
C LEU A 169 -10.79 -7.92 -23.12
N SER A 170 -9.81 -7.32 -23.83
CA SER A 170 -8.87 -6.36 -23.24
C SER A 170 -9.56 -5.09 -22.74
N GLN A 171 -10.58 -4.60 -23.45
CA GLN A 171 -11.37 -3.44 -23.03
C GLN A 171 -12.24 -3.76 -21.82
N ILE A 172 -12.91 -4.92 -21.81
CA ILE A 172 -13.71 -5.39 -20.67
C ILE A 172 -12.82 -5.58 -19.44
N THR A 173 -11.65 -6.19 -19.57
CA THR A 173 -10.71 -6.34 -18.45
C THR A 173 -10.22 -4.99 -17.97
N CYS A 174 -9.89 -4.04 -18.85
CA CYS A 174 -9.51 -2.68 -18.44
C CYS A 174 -10.60 -2.01 -17.58
N LEU A 175 -11.88 -2.17 -17.93
CA LEU A 175 -13.00 -1.68 -17.13
C LEU A 175 -13.11 -2.41 -15.79
N GLN A 176 -13.00 -3.75 -15.79
CA GLN A 176 -13.12 -4.57 -14.57
C GLN A 176 -11.98 -4.34 -13.57
N TYR A 177 -10.73 -4.25 -14.03
CA TYR A 177 -9.57 -3.96 -13.17
C TYR A 177 -9.67 -2.57 -12.52
N ASN A 178 -10.31 -1.60 -13.19
CA ASN A 178 -10.56 -0.28 -12.62
C ASN A 178 -11.77 -0.24 -11.66
N LEU A 179 -12.58 -1.30 -11.60
CA LEU A 179 -13.83 -1.38 -10.82
C LEU A 179 -13.76 -2.41 -9.67
N VAL A 180 -12.58 -2.92 -9.32
CA VAL A 180 -12.44 -3.77 -8.13
C VAL A 180 -12.59 -2.89 -6.88
N GLU A 181 -13.84 -2.62 -6.50
CA GLU A 181 -14.16 -2.14 -5.17
C GLU A 181 -13.66 -3.17 -4.14
N PRO A 182 -12.94 -2.76 -3.09
CA PRO A 182 -12.85 -3.59 -1.91
C PRO A 182 -14.27 -3.76 -1.35
N ARG A 183 -14.88 -4.92 -1.61
CA ARG A 183 -16.17 -5.34 -1.04
C ARG A 183 -16.02 -5.36 0.49
N GLY A 184 -16.23 -4.21 1.14
CA GLY A 184 -15.98 -4.05 2.56
C GLY A 184 -16.08 -2.61 3.08
N GLN A 185 -15.76 -1.58 2.29
CA GLN A 185 -15.95 -0.19 2.72
C GLN A 185 -17.44 0.21 2.60
N ARG A 186 -18.29 -0.28 3.51
CA ARG A 186 -19.58 0.36 3.78
C ARG A 186 -19.29 1.80 4.19
N ARG A 187 -19.80 2.79 3.45
CA ARG A 187 -19.71 4.23 3.77
C ARG A 187 -19.83 4.47 5.28
N PRO A 188 -18.77 4.92 5.96
CA PRO A 188 -18.90 5.87 7.03
C PRO A 188 -18.47 7.22 6.46
N THR A 189 -18.94 8.31 7.03
CA THR A 189 -18.41 9.66 6.83
C THR A 189 -17.02 9.80 7.48
N GLY A 190 -16.13 8.82 7.26
CA GLY A 190 -14.95 8.56 8.07
C GLY A 190 -13.63 8.70 7.30
N ARG A 191 -12.74 9.49 7.90
CA ARG A 191 -11.43 9.96 7.42
C ARG A 191 -10.51 8.82 7.03
N CYS A 192 -10.10 8.77 5.76
CA CYS A 192 -9.28 7.71 5.21
C CYS A 192 -7.78 7.99 5.44
N LEU A 193 -7.11 7.13 6.20
CA LEU A 193 -5.66 7.08 6.34
C LEU A 193 -5.11 6.05 5.37
N LYS A 194 -4.33 6.51 4.40
CA LYS A 194 -3.58 5.64 3.48
C LYS A 194 -2.09 5.69 3.78
N HIS A 195 -1.45 4.53 3.69
CA HIS A 195 -0.07 4.34 4.08
C HIS A 195 0.73 3.44 3.12
N TRP A 196 2.01 3.77 2.84
CA TRP A 196 3.04 2.93 2.18
C TRP A 196 4.42 3.00 2.88
#